data_AF-A0A937AH92-F1
#
_entry.id   AF-A0A937AH92-F1
#
_cell.length_a   1.000
_cell.length_b   1.000
_cell.length_c   1.000
_cell.angle_alpha   90.00
_cell.angle_beta   90.00
_cell.angle_gamma   90.00
#
_symmetry.space_group_name_H-M   'P 1'
#
loop_
_entity.id
_entity.type
_entity.pdbx_description
1 polymer ?
#
loop_
_entity_poly.entity_id
_entity_poly.type
_entity_poly.pdbx_seq_one_letter_code
_entity_poly.pdbx_strand_id
1 'polypeptide(L)'
;MSLRNVALLTVVGLAASAAQADLAFSFADPVGGRQLTNTQNGIGGPGTGQLTYDQNAVLSFLVDGSTEPTPFNFTFANARMEMSLIIGTATTVGQLSQAAVLQGSFFRIYDATSGNTILRGDATGGAFIRFGGTNSVLLSDVTGFAYTFGSALQALLDPGRAPANPQEATFTVTDILTARQQGGGQAPLIGPGGVISSFAANTSFSGNVAVVPTPGAMALVGLGGLVAARRRRA
;
A
#
# COMPACT_ATOMS: atom_id res chain seq x y z
N MET A 1 -15.40 1.34 66.49
CA MET A 1 -15.63 0.28 65.48
C MET A 1 -15.72 0.95 64.13
N SER A 2 -14.70 0.75 63.30
CA SER A 2 -14.47 1.46 62.04
C SER A 2 -14.81 0.55 60.86
N LEU A 3 -15.76 0.93 60.02
CA LEU A 3 -16.01 0.32 58.72
C LEU A 3 -15.55 1.30 57.63
N ARG A 4 -14.28 1.14 57.24
CA ARG A 4 -13.68 1.78 56.06
C ARG A 4 -14.21 1.06 54.81
N ASN A 5 -15.27 1.59 54.21
CA ASN A 5 -15.67 1.25 52.85
C ASN A 5 -14.75 1.98 51.87
N VAL A 6 -13.54 1.43 51.65
CA VAL A 6 -12.69 1.85 50.53
C VAL A 6 -13.21 1.14 49.30
N ALA A 7 -14.10 1.82 48.56
CA ALA A 7 -14.50 1.43 47.22
C ALA A 7 -13.27 1.52 46.31
N LEU A 8 -12.57 0.40 46.14
CA LEU A 8 -11.56 0.22 45.12
C LEU A 8 -12.30 0.15 43.78
N LEU A 9 -12.58 1.31 43.19
CA LEU A 9 -13.03 1.42 41.81
C LEU A 9 -11.81 1.11 40.93
N THR A 10 -11.59 -0.18 40.66
CA THR A 10 -10.60 -0.64 39.70
C THR A 10 -11.01 -0.10 38.34
N VAL A 11 -10.30 0.92 37.87
CA VAL A 11 -10.40 1.47 36.50
C VAL A 11 -9.81 0.42 35.54
N VAL A 12 -10.55 -0.66 35.32
CA VAL A 12 -10.27 -1.68 34.31
C VAL A 12 -11.37 -1.56 33.27
N GLY A 13 -11.27 -0.51 32.45
CA GLY A 13 -12.29 -0.22 31.43
C GLY A 13 -11.85 0.75 30.34
N LEU A 14 -10.56 1.11 30.28
CA LEU A 14 -10.00 1.98 29.24
C LEU A 14 -9.00 1.26 28.33
N ALA A 15 -9.00 -0.08 28.34
CA ALA A 15 -8.71 -0.80 27.11
C ALA A 15 -9.94 -0.64 26.20
N ALA A 16 -10.21 0.61 25.77
CA ALA A 16 -10.93 0.82 24.54
C ALA A 16 -10.11 0.05 23.51
N SER A 17 -10.64 -1.09 23.08
CA SER A 17 -10.30 -1.67 21.79
C SER A 17 -10.34 -0.50 20.83
N ALA A 18 -9.16 0.06 20.50
CA ALA A 18 -9.04 1.03 19.44
C ALA A 18 -9.68 0.32 18.24
N ALA A 19 -10.85 0.78 17.82
CA ALA A 19 -11.60 0.13 16.77
C ALA A 19 -10.68 0.15 15.55
N GLN A 20 -10.08 -1.00 15.28
CA GLN A 20 -9.35 -1.23 14.06
C GLN A 20 -10.41 -1.13 12.97
N ALA A 21 -10.29 -0.09 12.16
CA ALA A 21 -10.99 -0.05 10.91
C ALA A 21 -10.01 -0.51 9.84
N ASP A 22 -10.54 -1.17 8.83
CA ASP A 22 -9.82 -1.58 7.65
C ASP A 22 -10.20 -0.67 6.49
N LEU A 23 -9.19 -0.13 5.83
CA LEU A 23 -9.34 0.48 4.52
C LEU A 23 -8.96 -0.54 3.46
N ALA A 24 -9.80 -0.65 2.44
CA ALA A 24 -9.46 -1.36 1.21
C ALA A 24 -9.29 -0.36 0.07
N PHE A 25 -8.28 -0.59 -0.76
CA PHE A 25 -7.94 0.23 -1.91
C PHE A 25 -7.99 -0.62 -3.18
N SER A 26 -8.46 -0.05 -4.28
CA SER A 26 -8.33 -0.72 -5.57
C SER A 26 -8.34 0.21 -6.78
N PHE A 27 -7.72 -0.25 -7.86
CA PHE A 27 -7.99 0.23 -9.22
C PHE A 27 -7.73 -0.91 -10.20
N ALA A 28 -8.24 -0.78 -11.42
CA ALA A 28 -7.85 -1.62 -12.54
C ALA A 28 -7.62 -0.73 -13.78
N ASP A 29 -6.59 -1.05 -14.55
CA ASP A 29 -6.36 -0.41 -15.83
C ASP A 29 -7.55 -0.63 -16.77
N PRO A 30 -7.84 0.33 -17.66
CA PRO A 30 -8.73 0.06 -18.79
C PRO A 30 -8.11 -1.04 -19.67
N VAL A 31 -8.96 -1.95 -20.16
CA VAL A 31 -8.52 -3.11 -20.94
C VAL A 31 -7.71 -2.66 -22.17
N GLY A 32 -6.48 -3.20 -22.29
CA GLY A 32 -5.58 -2.96 -23.43
C GLY A 32 -4.74 -1.69 -23.32
N GLY A 33 -4.77 -1.00 -22.18
CA GLY A 33 -4.07 0.27 -22.00
C GLY A 33 -2.55 0.16 -21.79
N ARG A 34 -2.06 -0.97 -21.28
CA ARG A 34 -0.65 -1.30 -21.05
C ARG A 34 0.16 -0.19 -20.36
N GLN A 35 -0.42 0.38 -19.31
CA GLN A 35 0.15 1.52 -18.61
C GLN A 35 1.39 1.17 -17.78
N LEU A 36 1.57 -0.11 -17.43
CA LEU A 36 2.74 -0.58 -16.69
C LEU A 36 3.85 -0.98 -17.67
N THR A 37 5.05 -0.44 -17.48
CA THR A 37 6.24 -0.80 -18.25
C THR A 37 7.37 -1.24 -17.33
N ASN A 38 7.99 -2.38 -17.62
CA ASN A 38 9.30 -2.73 -17.07
C ASN A 38 10.39 -2.36 -18.08
N THR A 39 11.37 -1.58 -17.64
CA THR A 39 12.56 -1.28 -18.43
C THR A 39 13.78 -1.93 -17.80
N GLN A 40 14.43 -2.86 -18.50
CA GLN A 40 15.71 -3.43 -18.10
C GLN A 40 16.83 -2.39 -18.28
N ASN A 41 16.96 -1.47 -17.33
CA ASN A 41 17.88 -0.32 -17.41
C ASN A 41 19.07 -0.38 -16.45
N GLY A 42 19.13 -1.37 -15.54
CA GLY A 42 20.24 -1.52 -14.61
C GLY A 42 20.35 -0.42 -13.55
N ILE A 43 19.30 0.36 -13.30
CA ILE A 43 19.32 1.48 -12.33
C ILE A 43 19.64 1.01 -10.90
N GLY A 44 19.19 -0.19 -10.51
CA GLY A 44 19.51 -0.80 -9.22
C GLY A 44 20.79 -1.63 -9.21
N GLY A 45 21.56 -1.61 -10.30
CA GLY A 45 22.73 -2.46 -10.53
C GLY A 45 22.58 -3.41 -11.73
N PRO A 46 23.63 -4.17 -12.06
CA PRO A 46 23.59 -5.12 -13.18
C PRO A 46 22.43 -6.11 -13.04
N GLY A 47 21.63 -6.26 -14.11
CA GLY A 47 20.52 -7.22 -14.16
C GLY A 47 19.20 -6.75 -13.56
N THR A 48 19.11 -5.51 -13.06
CA THR A 48 17.85 -4.95 -12.54
C THR A 48 16.97 -4.33 -13.62
N GLY A 49 15.65 -4.37 -13.42
CA GLY A 49 14.66 -3.61 -14.18
C GLY A 49 13.98 -2.53 -13.32
N GLN A 50 13.28 -1.61 -13.97
CA GLN A 50 12.44 -0.61 -13.31
C GLN A 50 11.02 -0.67 -13.87
N LEU A 51 10.05 -0.90 -13.00
CA LEU A 51 8.64 -0.68 -13.30
C LEU A 51 8.29 0.79 -13.14
N THR A 52 7.68 1.30 -14.20
CA THR A 52 7.09 2.64 -14.26
C THR A 52 5.65 2.54 -14.73
N TYR A 53 4.85 3.53 -14.38
CA TYR A 53 3.46 3.63 -14.81
C TYR A 53 3.24 4.90 -15.63
N ASP A 54 2.38 4.86 -16.64
CA ASP A 54 1.99 6.03 -17.43
C ASP A 54 1.22 7.04 -16.57
N GLN A 55 1.90 8.14 -16.21
CA GLN A 55 1.30 9.23 -15.42
C GLN A 55 0.18 9.96 -16.18
N ASN A 56 0.05 9.77 -17.50
CA ASN A 56 -1.05 10.33 -18.27
C ASN A 56 -2.35 9.52 -18.15
N ALA A 57 -2.28 8.28 -17.68
CA ALA A 57 -3.44 7.43 -17.52
C ALA A 57 -4.30 7.86 -16.32
N VAL A 58 -5.59 8.03 -16.57
CA VAL A 58 -6.58 8.34 -15.53
C VAL A 58 -7.06 7.05 -14.88
N LEU A 59 -7.05 7.04 -13.56
CA LEU A 59 -7.49 5.95 -12.70
C LEU A 59 -8.80 6.30 -12.01
N SER A 60 -9.70 5.33 -11.94
CA SER A 60 -10.76 5.32 -10.94
C SER A 60 -10.20 4.63 -9.71
N PHE A 61 -9.71 5.40 -8.74
CA PHE A 61 -9.14 4.85 -7.51
C PHE A 61 -10.21 4.78 -6.41
N LEU A 62 -10.57 3.56 -6.01
CA LEU A 62 -11.62 3.30 -5.04
C LEU A 62 -11.02 3.11 -3.66
N VAL A 63 -11.65 3.73 -2.67
CA VAL A 63 -11.36 3.57 -1.25
C VAL A 63 -12.63 3.15 -0.53
N ASP A 64 -12.60 1.95 0.05
CA ASP A 64 -13.65 1.44 0.91
C ASP A 64 -13.21 1.58 2.37
N GLY A 65 -13.90 2.47 3.09
CA GLY A 65 -13.77 2.67 4.53
C GLY A 65 -15.05 2.29 5.26
N SER A 66 -15.79 1.29 4.78
CA SER A 66 -17.06 0.84 5.37
C SER A 66 -16.96 0.37 6.83
N THR A 67 -15.75 0.06 7.30
CA THR A 67 -15.48 -0.36 8.68
C THR A 67 -14.97 0.77 9.58
N GLU A 68 -14.82 1.99 9.05
CA GLU A 68 -14.49 3.19 9.85
C GLU A 68 -15.65 3.59 10.77
N PRO A 69 -15.38 4.26 11.91
CA PRO A 69 -16.41 4.77 12.81
C PRO A 69 -17.40 5.71 12.10
N THR A 70 -16.90 6.47 11.12
CA THR A 70 -17.70 7.20 10.14
C THR A 70 -17.55 6.48 8.78
N PRO A 71 -18.40 5.49 8.43
CA PRO A 71 -18.23 4.69 7.23
C PRO A 71 -18.29 5.54 5.96
N PHE A 72 -17.43 5.22 4.98
CA PHE A 72 -17.49 5.83 3.66
C PHE A 72 -17.08 4.85 2.55
N ASN A 73 -17.51 5.17 1.33
CA ASN A 73 -16.98 4.59 0.11
C ASN A 73 -16.77 5.75 -0.86
N PHE A 74 -15.54 5.93 -1.33
CA PHE A 74 -15.16 7.09 -2.12
C PHE A 74 -14.33 6.71 -3.34
N THR A 75 -14.61 7.36 -4.47
CA THR A 75 -13.89 7.16 -5.72
C THR A 75 -13.19 8.45 -6.13
N PHE A 76 -11.87 8.41 -6.22
CA PHE A 76 -11.08 9.46 -6.86
C PHE A 76 -11.06 9.23 -8.38
N ALA A 77 -11.98 9.86 -9.09
CA ALA A 77 -12.21 9.63 -10.52
C ALA A 77 -11.16 10.24 -11.46
N ASN A 78 -10.30 11.14 -10.96
CA ASN A 78 -9.19 11.75 -11.70
C ASN A 78 -7.85 11.45 -11.02
N ALA A 79 -7.71 10.25 -10.46
CA ALA A 79 -6.46 9.82 -9.87
C ALA A 79 -5.45 9.46 -10.97
N ARG A 80 -4.16 9.64 -10.67
CA ARG A 80 -3.02 9.22 -11.50
C ARG A 80 -2.02 8.50 -10.61
N MET A 81 -1.14 7.72 -11.22
CA MET A 81 -0.10 7.01 -10.50
C MET A 81 1.28 7.34 -11.03
N GLU A 82 2.17 7.69 -10.11
CA GLU A 82 3.61 7.69 -10.30
C GLU A 82 4.16 6.40 -9.69
N MET A 83 5.04 5.71 -10.41
CA MET A 83 5.63 4.45 -9.95
C MET A 83 7.10 4.40 -10.33
N SER A 84 7.92 3.96 -9.39
CA SER A 84 9.31 3.57 -9.61
C SER A 84 9.61 2.37 -8.72
N LEU A 85 9.34 1.16 -9.23
CA LEU A 85 9.72 -0.08 -8.54
C LEU A 85 10.93 -0.70 -9.22
N ILE A 86 12.05 -0.73 -8.52
CA ILE A 86 13.28 -1.36 -9.02
C ILE A 86 13.22 -2.84 -8.65
N ILE A 87 13.38 -3.70 -9.65
CA ILE A 87 13.29 -5.15 -9.50
C ILE A 87 14.67 -5.76 -9.73
N GLY A 88 15.09 -6.64 -8.83
CA GLY A 88 16.30 -7.44 -8.96
C GLY A 88 16.22 -8.53 -10.04
N THR A 89 17.26 -9.34 -10.12
CA THR A 89 17.26 -10.56 -10.93
C THR A 89 16.27 -11.57 -10.36
N ALA A 90 15.55 -12.26 -11.22
CA ALA A 90 14.68 -13.36 -10.86
C ALA A 90 15.46 -14.64 -10.53
N THR A 91 15.04 -15.34 -9.49
CA THR A 91 15.44 -16.70 -9.17
C THR A 91 14.29 -17.63 -9.50
N THR A 92 14.55 -18.69 -10.26
CA THR A 92 13.55 -19.69 -10.63
C THR A 92 13.72 -20.96 -9.80
N VAL A 93 12.65 -21.38 -9.12
CA VAL A 93 12.57 -22.64 -8.37
C VAL A 93 11.35 -23.41 -8.85
N GLY A 94 11.57 -24.52 -9.55
CA GLY A 94 10.50 -25.23 -10.24
C GLY A 94 9.86 -24.38 -11.33
N GLN A 95 8.53 -24.22 -11.30
CA GLN A 95 7.77 -23.40 -12.26
C GLN A 95 7.53 -21.95 -11.78
N LEU A 96 8.16 -21.57 -10.67
CA LEU A 96 7.99 -20.27 -10.05
C LEU A 96 9.25 -19.44 -10.25
N SER A 97 9.12 -18.26 -10.86
CA SER A 97 10.21 -17.27 -10.86
C SER A 97 9.85 -16.12 -9.94
N GLN A 98 10.79 -15.72 -9.08
CA GLN A 98 10.60 -14.61 -8.14
C GLN A 98 11.74 -13.61 -8.21
N ALA A 99 11.45 -12.32 -8.13
CA ALA A 99 12.47 -11.27 -8.09
C ALA A 99 12.17 -10.27 -6.96
N ALA A 100 13.19 -9.85 -6.22
CA ALA A 100 13.02 -8.89 -5.13
C ALA A 100 12.72 -7.48 -5.68
N VAL A 101 11.82 -6.76 -5.04
CA VAL A 101 11.68 -5.30 -5.21
C VAL A 101 12.67 -4.64 -4.27
N LEU A 102 13.56 -3.81 -4.80
CA LEU A 102 14.64 -3.20 -4.03
C LEU A 102 14.12 -2.06 -3.14
N GLN A 103 14.80 -1.85 -2.01
CA GLN A 103 14.53 -0.75 -1.09
C GLN A 103 14.60 0.61 -1.81
N GLY A 104 13.71 1.53 -1.44
CA GLY A 104 13.61 2.86 -2.05
C GLY A 104 12.69 2.90 -3.28
N SER A 105 12.15 1.75 -3.66
CA SER A 105 11.06 1.65 -4.63
C SER A 105 9.76 2.21 -4.04
N PHE A 106 8.93 2.84 -4.86
CA PHE A 106 7.65 3.39 -4.42
C PHE A 106 6.58 3.42 -5.53
N PHE A 107 5.34 3.61 -5.10
CA PHE A 107 4.27 4.15 -5.93
C PHE A 107 3.53 5.26 -5.19
N ARG A 108 2.96 6.19 -5.94
CA ARG A 108 2.19 7.33 -5.44
C ARG A 108 0.95 7.51 -6.31
N ILE A 109 -0.22 7.33 -5.71
CA ILE A 109 -1.51 7.69 -6.29
C ILE A 109 -1.84 9.10 -5.84
N TYR A 110 -2.12 9.99 -6.78
CA TYR A 110 -2.39 11.40 -6.53
C TYR A 110 -3.60 11.88 -7.34
N ASP A 111 -4.29 12.89 -6.83
CA ASP A 111 -5.35 13.56 -7.58
C ASP A 111 -4.71 14.52 -8.59
N ALA A 112 -4.98 14.29 -9.88
CA ALA A 112 -4.42 15.10 -10.95
C ALA A 112 -4.88 16.56 -10.93
N THR A 113 -6.03 16.83 -10.31
CA THR A 113 -6.65 18.16 -10.26
C THR A 113 -5.91 19.06 -9.27
N SER A 114 -5.62 18.52 -8.08
CA SER A 114 -4.94 19.26 -7.01
C SER A 114 -3.43 19.02 -6.95
N GLY A 115 -2.93 17.95 -7.57
CA GLY A 115 -1.55 17.47 -7.40
C GLY A 115 -1.28 16.82 -6.04
N ASN A 116 -2.29 16.75 -5.16
CA ASN A 116 -2.12 16.21 -3.83
C ASN A 116 -2.03 14.69 -3.86
N THR A 117 -1.14 14.14 -3.05
CA THR A 117 -1.07 12.70 -2.82
C THR A 117 -2.37 12.22 -2.17
N ILE A 118 -2.89 11.11 -2.65
CA ILE A 118 -3.98 10.37 -2.02
C ILE A 118 -3.37 9.26 -1.16
N LEU A 119 -2.54 8.42 -1.78
CA LEU A 119 -1.89 7.28 -1.14
C LEU A 119 -0.48 7.12 -1.72
N ARG A 120 0.51 6.94 -0.85
CA ARG A 120 1.86 6.53 -1.25
C ARG A 120 2.19 5.19 -0.60
N GLY A 121 2.78 4.28 -1.35
CA GLY A 121 3.35 3.04 -0.85
C GLY A 121 4.85 3.00 -1.11
N ASP A 122 5.64 2.73 -0.08
CA ASP A 122 7.10 2.62 -0.14
C ASP A 122 7.53 1.20 0.20
N ALA A 123 8.39 0.60 -0.63
CA ALA A 123 9.00 -0.69 -0.37
C ALA A 123 10.29 -0.49 0.46
N THR A 124 10.27 -1.03 1.67
CA THR A 124 11.37 -0.98 2.65
C THR A 124 12.18 -2.28 2.69
N GLY A 125 11.68 -3.35 2.06
CA GLY A 125 12.31 -4.67 1.94
C GLY A 125 11.26 -5.76 1.71
N GLY A 126 11.64 -7.02 1.54
CA GLY A 126 10.69 -8.17 1.57
C GLY A 126 9.64 -8.27 0.44
N ALA A 127 9.46 -7.23 -0.37
CA ALA A 127 8.58 -7.24 -1.54
C ALA A 127 9.19 -8.06 -2.68
N PHE A 128 8.34 -8.76 -3.44
CA PHE A 128 8.77 -9.60 -4.55
C PHE A 128 7.76 -9.62 -5.68
N ILE A 129 8.26 -9.92 -6.87
CA ILE A 129 7.45 -10.17 -8.05
C ILE A 129 7.47 -11.65 -8.33
N ARG A 130 6.28 -12.23 -8.49
CA ARG A 130 6.07 -13.60 -8.90
C ARG A 130 5.68 -13.64 -10.37
N PHE A 131 6.41 -14.45 -11.14
CA PHE A 131 6.07 -14.82 -12.51
C PHE A 131 5.63 -16.29 -12.55
N GLY A 132 4.50 -16.57 -13.20
CA GLY A 132 3.86 -17.89 -13.24
C GLY A 132 2.52 -17.84 -13.98
N GLY A 133 1.56 -18.70 -13.58
CA GLY A 133 0.20 -18.71 -14.18
C GLY A 133 -0.57 -17.40 -14.01
N THR A 134 -0.26 -16.65 -12.95
CA THR A 134 -0.68 -15.26 -12.73
C THR A 134 0.57 -14.47 -12.39
N ASN A 135 0.86 -13.39 -13.12
CA ASN A 135 1.99 -12.52 -12.79
C ASN A 135 1.50 -11.50 -11.75
N SER A 136 2.20 -11.39 -10.63
CA SER A 136 1.85 -10.44 -9.58
C SER A 136 3.09 -9.84 -8.93
N VAL A 137 3.01 -8.55 -8.61
CA VAL A 137 3.92 -7.85 -7.73
C VAL A 137 3.28 -7.85 -6.35
N LEU A 138 3.92 -8.52 -5.41
CA LEU A 138 3.48 -8.62 -4.03
C LEU A 138 4.36 -7.70 -3.18
N LEU A 139 3.73 -6.67 -2.64
CA LEU A 139 4.32 -5.74 -1.69
C LEU A 139 3.68 -6.05 -0.33
N SER A 140 4.20 -7.06 0.36
CA SER A 140 3.66 -7.50 1.65
C SER A 140 4.80 -7.95 2.55
N ASP A 141 4.90 -7.31 3.71
CA ASP A 141 5.54 -7.81 4.92
C ASP A 141 5.23 -6.84 6.09
N VAL A 142 5.28 -7.33 7.33
CA VAL A 142 5.14 -6.52 8.55
C VAL A 142 6.16 -5.38 8.64
N THR A 143 7.27 -5.48 7.91
CA THR A 143 8.34 -4.46 7.88
C THR A 143 8.76 -4.02 6.48
N GLY A 144 8.29 -4.68 5.43
CA GLY A 144 8.77 -4.52 4.05
C GLY A 144 7.99 -3.54 3.19
N PHE A 145 6.84 -3.07 3.67
CA PHE A 145 6.00 -2.13 2.94
C PHE A 145 5.31 -1.16 3.90
N ALA A 146 5.22 0.11 3.52
CA ALA A 146 4.58 1.14 4.31
C ALA A 146 3.75 2.09 3.44
N TYR A 147 2.51 2.33 3.85
CA TYR A 147 1.65 3.37 3.32
C TYR A 147 1.87 4.70 4.05
N THR A 148 1.77 5.78 3.27
CA THR A 148 1.56 7.14 3.77
C THR A 148 0.28 7.67 3.17
N PHE A 149 -0.69 8.03 4.02
CA PHE A 149 -1.93 8.68 3.59
C PHE A 149 -1.66 10.14 3.30
N GLY A 150 -2.01 10.59 2.09
CA GLY A 150 -1.97 11.99 1.75
C GLY A 150 -3.21 12.75 2.26
N SER A 151 -3.19 14.08 2.13
CA SER A 151 -4.24 14.95 2.69
C SER A 151 -5.63 14.64 2.15
N ALA A 152 -5.74 14.23 0.88
CA ALA A 152 -7.01 13.89 0.25
C ALA A 152 -7.67 12.66 0.90
N LEU A 153 -6.88 11.64 1.24
CA LEU A 153 -7.38 10.47 1.96
C LEU A 153 -7.62 10.79 3.44
N GLN A 154 -6.71 11.53 4.09
CA GLN A 154 -6.88 11.93 5.49
C GLN A 154 -8.16 12.74 5.73
N ALA A 155 -8.62 13.53 4.75
CA ALA A 155 -9.86 14.28 4.84
C ALA A 155 -11.14 13.39 4.89
N LEU A 156 -11.03 12.13 4.48
CA LEU A 156 -12.12 11.14 4.57
C LEU A 156 -12.13 10.42 5.92
N LEU A 157 -11.03 10.47 6.66
CA LEU A 157 -10.86 9.76 7.93
C LEU A 157 -11.24 10.64 9.12
N ASP A 158 -11.62 10.00 10.22
CA ASP A 158 -11.72 10.69 11.49
C ASP A 158 -10.36 11.31 11.88
N PRO A 159 -10.34 12.45 12.59
CA PRO A 159 -9.11 13.13 12.95
C PRO A 159 -8.13 12.25 13.74
N GLY A 160 -6.86 12.31 13.35
CA GLY A 160 -5.78 11.62 14.04
C GLY A 160 -5.72 10.12 13.77
N ARG A 161 -6.27 9.64 12.65
CA ARG A 161 -6.15 8.27 12.16
C ARG A 161 -4.90 8.09 11.30
N ALA A 162 -4.22 6.94 11.43
CA ALA A 162 -3.01 6.61 10.68
C ALA A 162 -2.98 5.13 10.29
N PRO A 163 -2.30 4.77 9.19
CA PRO A 163 -2.12 3.37 8.80
C PRO A 163 -1.31 2.61 9.88
N ALA A 164 -1.70 1.37 10.13
CA ALA A 164 -1.06 0.45 11.05
C ALA A 164 -0.63 -0.82 10.31
N ASN A 165 0.38 -1.50 10.85
CA ASN A 165 0.84 -2.77 10.31
C ASN A 165 -0.11 -3.92 10.72
N PRO A 166 -0.23 -4.98 9.89
CA PRO A 166 0.42 -5.17 8.60
C PRO A 166 -0.21 -4.30 7.49
N GLN A 167 0.60 -3.99 6.47
CA GLN A 167 0.18 -3.21 5.31
C GLN A 167 0.47 -4.04 4.06
N GLU A 168 -0.53 -4.18 3.20
CA GLU A 168 -0.47 -5.11 2.08
C GLU A 168 -0.87 -4.40 0.79
N ALA A 169 -0.06 -4.62 -0.26
CA ALA A 169 -0.32 -4.14 -1.60
C ALA A 169 0.00 -5.25 -2.61
N THR A 170 -0.89 -5.44 -3.58
CA THR A 170 -0.70 -6.37 -4.69
C THR A 170 -1.01 -5.66 -5.99
N PHE A 171 -0.05 -5.67 -6.92
CA PHE A 171 -0.31 -5.36 -8.32
C PHE A 171 -0.41 -6.66 -9.10
N THR A 172 -1.54 -6.92 -9.72
CA THR A 172 -1.66 -8.00 -10.71
C THR A 172 -1.17 -7.47 -12.05
N VAL A 173 -0.40 -8.26 -12.79
CA VAL A 173 0.17 -7.92 -14.09
C VAL A 173 -0.36 -8.89 -15.14
N THR A 174 -0.99 -8.37 -16.19
CA THR A 174 -1.65 -9.16 -17.23
C THR A 174 -1.31 -8.64 -18.63
N ASP A 175 -1.54 -9.45 -19.66
CA ASP A 175 -1.26 -9.08 -21.06
C ASP A 175 0.17 -8.56 -21.26
N ILE A 176 1.15 -9.31 -20.76
CA ILE A 176 2.57 -8.97 -20.87
C ILE A 176 3.00 -9.07 -22.33
N LEU A 177 3.47 -7.95 -22.87
CA LEU A 177 4.07 -7.83 -24.19
C LEU A 177 5.55 -7.51 -24.06
N THR A 178 6.42 -8.47 -24.38
CA THR A 178 7.87 -8.24 -24.39
C THR A 178 8.31 -7.53 -25.68
N ALA A 179 9.38 -6.74 -25.61
CA ALA A 179 9.86 -5.96 -26.76
C ALA A 179 10.13 -6.79 -28.04
N ARG A 180 10.51 -8.06 -27.90
CA ARG A 180 10.77 -8.95 -29.05
C ARG A 180 9.49 -9.50 -29.70
N GLN A 181 8.38 -9.59 -28.97
CA GLN A 181 7.09 -10.02 -29.53
C GLN A 181 6.55 -9.00 -30.54
N GLN A 182 6.93 -7.73 -30.43
CA GLN A 182 6.61 -6.71 -31.43
C GLN A 182 7.28 -6.98 -32.80
N GLY A 183 8.35 -7.79 -32.83
CA GLY A 183 9.07 -8.20 -34.04
C GLY A 183 8.78 -9.62 -34.52
N GLY A 184 7.74 -10.29 -33.99
CA GLY A 184 7.34 -11.65 -34.40
C GLY A 184 8.10 -12.80 -33.74
N GLY A 185 9.01 -12.53 -32.80
CA GLY A 185 9.71 -13.55 -32.00
C GLY A 185 9.26 -13.55 -30.54
N GLN A 186 9.02 -14.72 -29.94
CA GLN A 186 8.80 -14.79 -28.50
C GLN A 186 10.15 -14.70 -27.76
N ALA A 187 10.41 -13.58 -27.08
CA ALA A 187 11.45 -13.55 -26.05
C ALA A 187 10.90 -14.14 -24.75
N PRO A 188 11.69 -14.94 -24.01
CA PRO A 188 11.29 -15.32 -22.67
C PRO A 188 11.23 -14.07 -21.78
N LEU A 189 10.25 -14.04 -20.88
CA LEU A 189 10.11 -12.97 -19.88
C LEU A 189 11.33 -12.93 -18.95
N ILE A 190 11.89 -14.10 -18.63
CA ILE A 190 13.13 -14.25 -17.85
C ILE A 190 14.26 -14.60 -18.82
N GLY A 191 15.19 -13.66 -18.99
CA GLY A 191 16.40 -13.83 -19.79
C GLY A 191 17.54 -14.51 -19.04
N PRO A 192 18.71 -14.64 -19.69
CA PRO A 192 19.91 -15.19 -19.08
C PRO A 192 20.28 -14.49 -17.77
N GLY A 193 20.74 -15.26 -16.77
CA GLY A 193 21.11 -14.72 -15.46
C GLY A 193 19.92 -14.23 -14.61
N GLY A 194 18.69 -14.63 -14.95
CA GLY A 194 17.48 -14.22 -14.22
C GLY A 194 17.01 -12.81 -14.55
N VAL A 195 17.60 -12.16 -15.55
CA VAL A 195 17.26 -10.78 -15.89
C VAL A 195 15.86 -10.71 -16.49
N ILE A 196 14.99 -9.86 -15.95
CA ILE A 196 13.63 -9.70 -16.45
C ILE A 196 13.68 -8.81 -17.70
N SER A 197 13.23 -9.35 -18.83
CA SER A 197 13.15 -8.64 -20.11
C SER A 197 12.26 -7.40 -20.00
N SER A 198 12.56 -6.36 -20.77
CA SER A 198 11.65 -5.21 -20.88
C SER A 198 10.28 -5.63 -21.44
N PHE A 199 9.21 -5.12 -20.83
CA PHE A 199 7.83 -5.43 -21.22
C PHE A 199 6.87 -4.27 -20.95
N ALA A 200 5.74 -4.27 -21.64
CA ALA A 200 4.55 -3.49 -21.29
C ALA A 200 3.41 -4.43 -20.89
N ALA A 201 2.54 -4.03 -19.97
CA ALA A 201 1.49 -4.87 -19.43
C ALA A 201 0.34 -4.03 -18.87
N ASN A 202 -0.86 -4.62 -18.78
CA ASN A 202 -1.95 -4.08 -17.99
C ASN A 202 -1.72 -4.42 -16.52
N THR A 203 -2.19 -3.57 -15.61
CA THR A 203 -2.14 -3.83 -14.18
C THR A 203 -3.47 -3.57 -13.47
N SER A 204 -3.66 -4.23 -12.34
CA SER A 204 -4.67 -3.87 -11.36
C SER A 204 -4.03 -3.86 -9.99
N PHE A 205 -4.52 -3.01 -9.11
CA PHE A 205 -4.02 -2.85 -7.76
C PHE A 205 -5.11 -3.20 -6.77
N SER A 206 -4.73 -3.91 -5.71
CA SER A 206 -5.50 -4.05 -4.49
C SER A 206 -4.59 -3.87 -3.30
N GLY A 207 -5.08 -3.20 -2.28
CA GLY A 207 -4.36 -3.07 -1.01
C GLY A 207 -5.32 -2.96 0.15
N ASN A 208 -4.81 -3.27 1.34
CA ASN A 208 -5.56 -3.22 2.58
C ASN A 208 -4.65 -2.77 3.72
N VAL A 209 -5.22 -2.03 4.65
CA VAL A 209 -4.49 -1.54 5.81
C VAL A 209 -5.44 -1.31 6.98
N ALA A 210 -4.98 -1.72 8.16
CA ALA A 210 -5.61 -1.35 9.42
C ALA A 210 -5.36 0.14 9.70
N VAL A 211 -6.34 0.82 10.27
CA VAL A 211 -6.25 2.23 10.66
C VAL A 211 -6.51 2.35 12.15
N VAL A 212 -5.56 3.00 12.84
CA VAL A 212 -5.59 3.18 14.29
C VAL A 212 -5.49 4.66 14.65
N PRO A 213 -6.00 5.07 15.82
CA PRO A 213 -5.70 6.39 16.35
C PRO A 213 -4.19 6.57 16.52
N THR A 214 -3.69 7.74 16.14
CA THR A 214 -2.30 8.14 16.34
C THR A 214 -1.95 8.01 17.82
N PRO A 215 -0.74 7.52 18.17
CA PRO A 215 -0.36 7.35 19.58
C PRO A 215 -0.54 8.60 20.43
N GLY A 216 -0.34 9.79 19.84
CA GLY A 216 -0.57 11.07 20.51
C GLY A 216 -2.03 11.33 20.88
N ALA A 217 -2.98 10.93 20.03
CA ALA A 217 -4.41 11.08 20.33
C ALA A 217 -4.81 10.25 21.57
N MET A 218 -4.26 9.03 21.69
CA MET A 218 -4.50 8.17 22.85
C MET A 218 -3.92 8.77 24.14
N ALA A 219 -2.73 9.37 24.06
CA ALA A 219 -2.12 10.06 25.21
C ALA A 219 -2.96 11.25 25.68
N LEU A 220 -3.52 12.05 24.76
CA LEU A 220 -4.38 13.19 25.09
C LEU A 220 -5.69 12.77 25.76
N VAL A 221 -6.33 11.69 25.28
CA VAL A 221 -7.53 11.13 25.93
C VAL A 221 -7.20 10.68 27.35
N GLY A 222 -6.06 9.99 27.54
CA GLY A 222 -5.58 9.57 28.86
C GLY A 222 -5.36 10.76 29.81
N LEU A 223 -4.67 11.80 29.36
CA LEU A 223 -4.45 13.03 30.15
C LEU A 223 -5.75 13.76 30.46
N GLY A 224 -6.66 13.88 29.50
CA GLY A 224 -7.99 14.47 29.71
C GLY A 224 -8.80 13.73 30.78
N GLY A 225 -8.78 12.40 30.75
CA GLY A 225 -9.41 11.55 31.76
C GLY A 225 -8.84 11.77 33.16
N LEU A 226 -7.51 11.87 33.28
CA LEU A 226 -6.83 12.15 34.55
C LEU A 226 -7.20 13.53 35.12
N VAL A 227 -7.26 14.57 34.28
CA VAL A 227 -7.65 15.93 34.70
C VAL A 227 -9.11 15.95 35.17
N ALA A 228 -10.02 15.30 34.44
CA ALA A 228 -11.43 15.20 34.84
C ALA A 228 -11.61 14.44 36.16
N ALA A 229 -10.87 13.34 36.36
CA ALA A 229 -10.89 12.58 37.60
C ALA A 229 -10.35 13.39 38.78
N ARG A 230 -9.29 14.20 38.57
CA ARG A 230 -8.75 15.10 39.60
C ARG A 230 -9.77 16.18 40.00
N ARG A 231 -10.49 16.77 39.04
CA ARG A 231 -11.53 17.78 39.33
C ARG A 231 -12.71 17.24 40.13
N ARG A 232 -13.05 15.95 40.03
CA ARG A 232 -14.11 15.34 40.83
C ARG A 232 -13.71 15.06 42.29
N ARG A 233 -12.40 15.11 42.62
CA ARG A 233 -11.87 14.83 43.95
C ARG A 233 -11.53 16.09 44.76
N ALA A 234 -11.44 17.25 44.12
CA ALA A 234 -11.23 18.54 44.77
C ALA A 234 -12.59 19.19 45.05
#